data_AF-A0A4R0V5Z7-F1
#
_entry.id   AF-A0A4R0V5Z7-F1
#
_cell.length_a   1.000
_cell.length_b   1.000
_cell.length_c   1.000
_cell.angle_alpha   90.00
_cell.angle_beta   90.00
_cell.angle_gamma   90.00
#
_symmetry.space_group_name_H-M   'P 1'
#
loop_
_entity.id
_entity.type
_entity.pdbx_description
1 polymer ?
#
loop_
_entity_poly.entity_id
_entity_poly.type
_entity_poly.pdbx_seq_one_letter_code
_entity_poly.pdbx_strand_id
1 'polypeptide(L)'
;MTQIHISIRKPKTGGLDPVTGTLRFRPVRRHFDAEGNLVIAASFDADLSESGELTVDLLPTTSAFVWQVIELADTPQAYTRYVEVPDSTHVVAYADLVEVDAGTFVPKDMAGSQLLKVRHASTQSEAETLSARYPDELVFFDETATTAKAAAALSTLESITAEAQTNAMLAKSAMLSARSSADSATATQSDLSSLASNASMAAASVANDSQTVADTASMVAAKGEAAIAAIDSTVRAVKDKAESASAELPSAGTPEGTTEGTGKDSAGETPAGTVSEEPAAKATVKGA
;
A
#
# COMPACT_ATOMS: atom_id res chain seq x y z
N MET A 1 -10.56 17.54 58.36
CA MET A 1 -10.01 17.11 59.66
C MET A 1 -10.17 15.61 59.76
N THR A 2 -9.18 14.93 60.32
CA THR A 2 -9.21 13.48 60.55
C THR A 2 -9.33 13.21 62.04
N GLN A 3 -10.26 12.32 62.37
CA GLN A 3 -10.56 11.96 63.74
C GLN A 3 -9.58 10.87 64.22
N ILE A 4 -8.79 11.19 65.25
CA ILE A 4 -7.81 10.30 65.85
C ILE A 4 -8.34 9.80 67.20
N HIS A 5 -8.46 8.48 67.33
CA HIS A 5 -8.86 7.83 68.56
C HIS A 5 -7.64 7.29 69.32
N ILE A 6 -7.55 7.65 70.60
CA ILE A 6 -6.40 7.41 71.47
C ILE A 6 -6.90 6.68 72.71
N SER A 7 -6.29 5.52 73.00
CA SER A 7 -6.49 4.76 74.24
C SER A 7 -5.16 4.64 74.95
N ILE A 8 -5.04 5.19 76.16
CA ILE A 8 -3.83 5.06 76.99
C ILE A 8 -4.16 4.24 78.23
N ARG A 9 -3.37 3.18 78.42
CA ARG A 9 -3.52 2.23 79.52
C ARG A 9 -2.20 2.01 80.23
N LYS A 10 -2.25 1.77 81.54
CA LYS A 10 -1.10 1.39 82.35
C LYS A 10 -1.20 -0.07 82.79
N PRO A 11 -0.07 -0.81 82.86
CA PRO A 11 -0.09 -2.20 83.29
C PRO A 11 -0.49 -2.32 84.75
N LYS A 12 -1.29 -3.35 85.06
CA LYS A 12 -1.55 -3.83 86.40
C LYS A 12 -1.42 -5.35 86.45
N THR A 13 -1.34 -5.93 87.65
CA THR A 13 -1.40 -7.38 87.79
C THR A 13 -2.70 -7.92 87.19
N GLY A 14 -2.59 -8.77 86.17
CA GLY A 14 -3.74 -9.41 85.52
C GLY A 14 -4.52 -8.54 84.53
N GLY A 15 -3.98 -7.39 84.07
CA GLY A 15 -4.63 -6.61 83.02
C GLY A 15 -4.08 -5.20 82.83
N LEU A 16 -4.95 -4.31 82.36
CA LEU A 16 -4.65 -2.91 82.07
C LEU A 16 -5.65 -2.00 82.80
N ASP A 17 -5.16 -0.89 83.35
CA ASP A 17 -6.00 0.18 83.91
C ASP A 17 -6.01 1.39 82.96
N PRO A 18 -7.12 2.15 82.89
CA PRO A 18 -7.13 3.44 82.20
C PRO A 18 -6.14 4.42 82.80
N VAL A 19 -5.60 5.28 81.94
CA VAL A 19 -4.76 6.42 82.34
C VAL A 19 -5.55 7.70 82.15
N THR A 20 -5.53 8.59 83.13
CA THR A 20 -6.10 9.94 83.02
C THR A 20 -5.00 10.97 82.77
N GLY A 21 -5.38 12.19 82.37
CA GLY A 21 -4.45 13.28 82.13
C GLY A 21 -4.63 13.88 80.75
N THR A 22 -3.59 14.52 80.23
CA THR A 22 -3.70 15.40 79.06
C THR A 22 -2.77 14.93 77.96
N LEU A 23 -3.21 15.05 76.70
CA LEU A 23 -2.32 15.03 75.55
C LEU A 23 -2.23 16.42 74.95
N ARG A 24 -1.02 16.80 74.56
CA ARG A 24 -0.74 18.07 73.90
C ARG A 24 -0.34 17.84 72.46
N PHE A 25 -1.03 18.52 71.55
CA PHE A 25 -0.85 18.40 70.11
C PHE A 25 -0.29 19.71 69.57
N ARG A 26 0.75 19.61 68.74
CA ARG A 26 1.39 20.78 68.13
C ARG A 26 1.91 20.45 66.73
N PRO A 27 1.60 21.25 65.70
CA PRO A 27 2.31 21.10 64.43
C PRO A 27 3.77 21.55 64.60
N VAL A 28 4.72 20.75 64.13
CA VAL A 28 6.16 21.01 64.34
C VAL A 28 6.62 22.33 63.72
N ARG A 29 5.94 22.79 62.66
CA ARG A 29 6.25 24.02 61.91
C ARG A 29 4.98 24.76 61.48
N ARG A 30 5.14 26.05 61.15
CA ARG A 30 4.09 26.83 60.48
C ARG A 30 3.87 26.26 59.08
N HIS A 31 2.63 26.19 58.63
CA HIS A 31 2.26 25.68 57.31
C HIS A 31 0.99 26.38 56.82
N PHE A 32 0.64 26.17 55.55
CA PHE A 32 -0.66 26.57 55.01
C PHE A 32 -1.61 25.36 55.01
N ASP A 33 -2.86 25.55 55.43
CA ASP A 33 -3.90 24.53 55.26
C ASP A 33 -4.41 24.48 53.81
N ALA A 34 -5.37 23.59 53.54
CA ALA A 34 -5.92 23.39 52.20
C ALA A 34 -6.67 24.63 51.68
N GLU A 35 -7.22 25.45 52.58
CA GLU A 35 -7.90 26.70 52.30
C GLU A 35 -6.95 27.90 52.16
N GLY A 36 -5.65 27.71 52.38
CA GLY A 36 -4.61 28.73 52.25
C GLY A 36 -4.42 29.61 53.48
N ASN A 37 -4.94 29.22 54.65
CA ASN A 37 -4.69 29.93 55.92
C ASN A 37 -3.33 29.54 56.49
N LEU A 38 -2.61 30.52 57.04
CA LEU A 38 -1.36 30.28 57.75
C LEU A 38 -1.63 29.70 59.14
N VAL A 39 -1.39 28.41 59.31
CA VAL A 39 -1.44 27.71 60.59
C VAL A 39 -0.12 27.92 61.34
N ILE A 40 -0.21 28.44 62.56
CA ILE A 40 0.95 28.65 63.43
C ILE A 40 1.32 27.38 64.20
N ALA A 41 2.61 27.23 64.55
CA ALA A 41 3.13 26.11 65.35
C ALA A 41 2.77 26.24 66.86
N ALA A 42 1.50 26.52 67.15
CA ALA A 42 0.94 26.60 68.50
C ALA A 42 0.40 25.24 68.94
N SER A 43 0.49 24.95 70.23
CA SER A 43 -0.05 23.73 70.82
C SER A 43 -1.47 23.93 71.33
N PHE A 44 -2.25 22.85 71.36
CA PHE A 44 -3.48 22.76 72.13
C PHE A 44 -3.51 21.44 72.91
N ASP A 45 -4.32 21.42 73.95
CA ASP A 45 -4.41 20.31 74.90
C ASP A 45 -5.78 19.65 74.79
N ALA A 46 -5.83 18.33 74.97
CA ALA A 46 -7.07 17.57 75.09
C ALA A 46 -6.92 16.48 76.17
N ASP A 47 -7.95 16.34 76.99
CA ASP A 47 -7.91 15.46 78.16
C ASP A 47 -8.43 14.06 77.83
N LEU A 48 -7.78 13.05 78.40
CA LEU A 48 -8.29 11.68 78.43
C LEU A 48 -9.49 11.61 79.37
N SER A 49 -10.50 10.84 78.96
CA SER A 49 -11.62 10.49 79.82
C SER A 49 -11.19 9.60 81.00
N GLU A 50 -12.10 9.38 81.95
CA GLU A 50 -11.89 8.42 83.05
C GLU A 50 -11.62 6.99 82.56
N SER A 51 -12.09 6.65 81.35
CA SER A 51 -11.82 5.35 80.72
C SER A 51 -10.47 5.32 79.98
N GLY A 52 -9.68 6.38 80.03
CA GLY A 52 -8.38 6.51 79.37
C GLY A 52 -8.48 6.65 77.86
N GLU A 53 -9.58 7.24 77.38
CA GLU A 53 -9.87 7.39 75.96
C GLU A 53 -9.95 8.88 75.59
N LEU A 54 -9.47 9.23 74.40
CA LEU A 54 -9.61 10.56 73.80
C LEU A 54 -9.90 10.38 72.30
N THR A 55 -10.76 11.24 71.76
CA THR A 55 -10.92 11.39 70.33
C THR A 55 -10.72 12.86 69.96
N VAL A 56 -9.78 13.13 69.06
CA VAL A 56 -9.37 14.48 68.67
C VAL A 56 -9.39 14.66 67.16
N ASP A 57 -9.80 15.83 66.69
CA ASP A 57 -9.75 16.17 65.28
C ASP A 57 -8.42 16.86 64.95
N LEU A 58 -7.64 16.28 64.05
CA LEU A 58 -6.36 16.82 63.60
C LEU A 58 -6.41 17.15 62.10
N LEU A 59 -5.65 18.16 61.69
CA LEU A 59 -5.42 18.42 60.27
C LEU A 59 -4.59 17.26 59.68
N PRO A 60 -4.96 16.73 58.51
CA PRO A 60 -4.10 15.83 57.76
C PRO A 60 -2.74 16.45 57.50
N THR A 61 -1.68 15.67 57.71
CA THR A 61 -0.31 16.12 57.48
C THR A 61 0.00 16.17 55.99
N THR A 62 0.95 17.03 55.65
CA THR A 62 1.52 17.13 54.31
C THR A 62 3.04 17.15 54.43
N SER A 63 3.77 17.27 53.32
CA SER A 63 5.22 17.47 53.37
C SER A 63 5.65 18.75 54.12
N ALA A 64 4.72 19.67 54.41
CA ALA A 64 5.01 20.92 55.11
C ALA A 64 5.09 20.79 56.63
N PHE A 65 4.41 19.81 57.23
CA PHE A 65 4.36 19.65 58.69
C PHE A 65 3.94 18.24 59.12
N VAL A 66 4.33 17.89 60.34
CA VAL A 66 3.87 16.69 61.05
C VAL A 66 3.40 17.08 62.46
N TRP A 67 2.66 16.21 63.13
CA TRP A 67 2.16 16.46 64.48
C TRP A 67 3.16 15.99 65.53
N GLN A 68 3.54 16.88 66.44
CA GLN A 68 4.14 16.53 67.72
C GLN A 68 3.01 16.23 68.71
N VAL A 69 2.99 15.02 69.27
CA VAL A 69 2.06 14.59 70.30
C VAL A 69 2.84 14.34 71.57
N ILE A 70 2.53 15.10 72.62
CA ILE A 70 3.17 15.02 73.92
C ILE A 70 2.17 14.39 74.89
N GLU A 71 2.51 13.21 75.39
CA GLU A 71 1.71 12.43 76.31
C GLU A 71 2.05 12.86 77.74
N LEU A 72 1.13 13.58 78.38
CA LEU A 72 1.23 14.08 79.76
C LEU A 72 0.25 13.31 80.67
N ALA A 73 0.15 12.00 80.45
CA ALA A 73 -0.89 11.14 81.01
C ALA A 73 -0.41 10.44 82.30
N ASP A 74 -0.87 10.89 83.46
CA ASP A 74 -0.64 10.29 84.79
C ASP A 74 0.85 10.07 85.19
N THR A 75 1.78 10.78 84.55
CA THR A 75 3.22 10.69 84.84
C THR A 75 3.88 12.08 84.76
N PRO A 76 4.90 12.35 85.59
CA PRO A 76 5.74 13.54 85.42
C PRO A 76 6.66 13.47 84.18
N GLN A 77 6.78 12.30 83.54
CA GLN A 77 7.60 12.12 82.34
C GLN A 77 6.76 12.31 81.08
N ALA A 78 7.07 13.35 80.29
CA ALA A 78 6.44 13.56 79.00
C ALA A 78 7.04 12.61 77.95
N TYR A 79 6.21 11.78 77.32
CA TYR A 79 6.62 11.05 76.12
C TYR A 79 6.22 11.84 74.87
N THR A 80 7.08 11.89 73.85
CA THR A 80 6.82 12.66 72.62
C THR A 80 6.90 11.76 71.40
N ARG A 81 5.80 11.71 70.64
CA ARG A 81 5.75 11.12 69.30
C ARG A 81 5.66 12.21 68.24
N TYR A 82 6.24 11.95 67.09
CA TYR A 82 6.05 12.77 65.89
C TYR A 82 5.36 11.89 64.87
N VAL A 83 4.18 12.28 64.42
CA VAL A 83 3.30 11.40 63.63
C VAL A 83 2.76 12.11 62.39
N GLU A 84 2.59 11.31 61.33
CA GLU A 84 1.77 11.68 60.18
C GLU A 84 0.30 11.38 60.49
N VAL A 85 -0.57 12.32 60.15
CA VAL A 85 -2.02 12.16 60.20
C VAL A 85 -2.52 12.02 58.76
N PRO A 86 -3.06 10.86 58.37
CA PRO A 86 -3.56 10.67 57.01
C PRO A 86 -4.81 11.53 56.76
N ASP A 87 -5.07 11.88 55.51
CA ASP A 87 -6.36 12.43 55.12
C ASP A 87 -7.40 11.30 55.04
N SER A 88 -8.18 11.16 56.11
CA SER A 88 -9.15 10.08 56.27
C SER A 88 -10.53 10.61 56.69
N THR A 89 -11.57 10.02 56.11
CA THR A 89 -12.98 10.17 56.50
C THR A 89 -13.41 9.19 57.60
N HIS A 90 -12.57 8.20 57.92
CA HIS A 90 -12.78 7.24 58.99
C HIS A 90 -11.94 7.59 60.22
N VAL A 91 -12.40 7.15 61.40
CA VAL A 91 -11.63 7.25 62.65
C VAL A 91 -10.37 6.41 62.54
N VAL A 92 -9.22 7.02 62.83
CA VAL A 92 -7.90 6.36 62.79
C VAL A 92 -7.41 6.14 64.21
N ALA A 93 -6.92 4.95 64.52
CA ALA A 93 -6.33 4.68 65.83
C ALA A 93 -4.94 5.34 65.94
N TYR A 94 -4.64 5.92 67.09
CA TYR A 94 -3.35 6.57 67.36
C TYR A 94 -2.14 5.62 67.25
N ALA A 95 -2.36 4.33 67.49
CA ALA A 95 -1.36 3.28 67.32
C ALA A 95 -1.00 3.04 65.84
N ASP A 96 -1.92 3.34 64.91
CA ASP A 96 -1.74 3.11 63.48
C ASP A 96 -1.10 4.31 62.77
N LEU A 97 -0.89 5.43 63.48
CA LEU A 97 -0.21 6.58 62.92
C LEU A 97 1.27 6.30 62.70
N VAL A 98 1.74 6.67 61.51
CA VAL A 98 3.15 6.52 61.10
C VAL A 98 4.01 7.46 61.92
N GLU A 99 4.99 6.90 62.62
CA GLU A 99 5.94 7.68 63.40
C GLU A 99 7.10 8.13 62.51
N VAL A 100 7.43 9.41 62.57
CA VAL A 100 8.43 10.05 61.70
C VAL A 100 9.57 10.68 62.49
N ASP A 101 10.68 10.92 61.83
CA ASP A 101 11.74 11.77 62.35
C ASP A 101 11.35 13.26 62.25
N ALA A 102 11.49 14.02 63.34
CA ALA A 102 11.05 15.41 63.40
C ALA A 102 11.90 16.38 62.56
N GLY A 103 13.12 15.99 62.19
CA GLY A 103 14.01 16.80 61.36
C GLY A 103 13.69 16.64 59.87
N THR A 104 13.50 15.40 59.46
CA THR A 104 13.41 14.97 58.05
C THR A 104 11.99 14.70 57.57
N PHE A 105 11.04 14.48 58.49
CA PHE A 105 9.67 14.01 58.21
C PHE A 105 9.62 12.67 57.47
N VAL A 106 10.70 11.89 57.53
CA VAL A 106 10.73 10.54 56.97
C VAL A 106 10.21 9.56 58.03
N PRO A 107 9.35 8.59 57.67
CA PRO A 107 8.97 7.49 58.55
C PRO A 107 10.18 6.83 59.22
N LYS A 108 10.09 6.58 60.52
CA LYS A 108 11.21 6.03 61.30
C LYS A 108 11.59 4.61 60.87
N ASP A 109 10.63 3.84 60.36
CA ASP A 109 10.86 2.53 59.76
C ASP A 109 11.61 2.61 58.41
N MET A 110 11.60 3.78 57.77
CA MET A 110 12.41 4.09 56.59
C MET A 110 13.76 4.74 56.93
N ALA A 111 14.10 4.90 58.22
CA ALA A 111 15.39 5.47 58.62
C ALA A 111 16.57 4.63 58.09
N GLY A 112 17.50 5.28 57.38
CA GLY A 112 18.62 4.60 56.70
C GLY A 112 18.30 4.08 55.31
N SER A 113 17.04 4.19 54.84
CA SER A 113 16.70 3.96 53.44
C SER A 113 17.24 5.07 52.55
N GLN A 114 17.70 4.73 51.34
CA GLN A 114 18.14 5.73 50.37
C GLN A 114 16.93 6.32 49.63
N LEU A 115 16.97 7.64 49.39
CA LEU A 115 16.00 8.29 48.50
C LEU A 115 16.12 7.69 47.10
N LEU A 116 14.99 7.22 46.56
CA LEU A 116 14.93 6.79 45.17
C LEU A 116 15.16 7.99 44.25
N LYS A 117 16.19 7.92 43.43
CA LYS A 117 16.45 8.89 42.36
C LYS A 117 15.79 8.38 41.09
N VAL A 118 14.92 9.20 40.53
CA VAL A 118 14.12 8.85 39.36
C VAL A 118 14.42 9.83 38.23
N ARG A 119 14.68 9.29 37.03
CA ARG A 119 14.78 10.04 35.78
C ARG A 119 13.72 9.58 34.81
N HIS A 120 13.28 10.51 33.97
CA HIS A 120 12.37 10.22 32.87
C HIS A 120 13.09 10.45 31.54
N ALA A 121 12.97 9.51 30.62
CA ALA A 121 13.48 9.58 29.27
C ALA A 121 12.31 9.65 28.27
N SER A 122 12.48 10.38 27.18
CA SER A 122 11.42 10.52 26.16
C SER A 122 11.41 9.35 25.18
N THR A 123 12.47 8.54 25.14
CA THR A 123 12.58 7.37 24.25
C THR A 123 13.34 6.23 24.93
N GLN A 124 13.17 5.00 24.43
CA GLN A 124 13.92 3.84 24.91
C GLN A 124 15.44 4.04 24.77
N SER A 125 15.93 4.56 23.64
CA SER A 125 17.37 4.73 23.41
C SER A 125 18.00 5.76 24.37
N GLU A 126 17.26 6.83 24.68
CA GLU A 126 17.67 7.78 25.72
C GLU A 126 17.64 7.13 27.11
N ALA A 127 16.63 6.30 27.39
CA ALA A 127 16.53 5.57 28.65
C ALA A 127 17.73 4.64 28.88
N GLU A 128 18.15 3.90 27.85
CA GLU A 128 19.34 3.05 27.87
C GLU A 128 20.62 3.85 28.14
N THR A 129 20.76 5.01 27.48
CA THR A 129 21.91 5.91 27.69
C THR A 129 21.94 6.47 29.10
N LEU A 130 20.79 6.86 29.66
CA LEU A 130 20.67 7.37 31.02
C LEU A 130 20.92 6.27 32.05
N SER A 131 20.40 5.06 31.83
CA SER A 131 20.60 3.91 32.71
C SER A 131 22.08 3.52 32.80
N ALA A 132 22.78 3.50 31.67
CA ALA A 132 24.22 3.23 31.64
C ALA A 132 25.04 4.31 32.37
N ARG A 133 24.58 5.57 32.35
CA ARG A 133 25.26 6.70 33.00
C ARG A 133 24.98 6.79 34.49
N TYR A 134 23.79 6.36 34.91
CA TYR A 134 23.30 6.48 36.29
C TYR A 134 22.79 5.12 36.78
N PRO A 135 23.70 4.16 37.09
CA PRO A 135 23.33 2.79 37.46
C PRO A 135 22.56 2.69 38.78
N ASP A 136 22.66 3.70 39.64
CA ASP A 136 21.98 3.77 40.95
C ASP A 136 20.63 4.53 40.89
N GLU A 137 20.14 4.85 39.68
CA GLU A 137 18.89 5.60 39.49
C GLU A 137 17.89 4.80 38.64
N LEU A 138 16.60 4.93 38.94
CA LEU A 138 15.55 4.37 38.09
C LEU A 138 15.28 5.29 36.91
N VAL A 139 15.25 4.73 35.71
CA VAL A 139 14.92 5.45 34.48
C VAL A 139 13.61 4.93 33.92
N PHE A 140 12.59 5.79 33.87
CA PHE A 140 11.31 5.50 33.24
C PHE A 140 11.27 6.10 31.84
N PHE A 141 10.56 5.46 30.92
CA PHE A 141 10.25 6.01 29.61
C PHE A 141 8.85 5.61 29.18
N ASP A 142 8.23 6.43 28.33
CA ASP A 142 6.91 6.16 27.79
C ASP A 142 7.00 5.12 26.66
N GLU A 143 6.48 3.92 26.93
CA GLU A 143 6.42 2.83 25.94
C GLU A 143 5.45 3.16 24.80
N THR A 144 4.41 3.97 25.05
CA THR A 144 3.33 4.28 24.08
C THR A 144 3.87 4.85 22.78
N ALA A 145 4.86 5.76 22.87
CA ALA A 145 5.52 6.32 21.69
C ALA A 145 6.27 5.25 20.88
N THR A 146 6.85 4.27 21.57
CA THR A 146 7.56 3.14 20.97
C THR A 146 6.58 2.18 20.29
N THR A 147 5.47 1.84 20.96
CA THR A 147 4.43 0.97 20.39
C THR A 147 3.76 1.60 19.17
N ALA A 148 3.48 2.90 19.20
CA ALA A 148 2.89 3.62 18.06
C ALA A 148 3.83 3.62 16.85
N LYS A 149 5.13 3.82 17.06
CA LYS A 149 6.14 3.77 15.99
C LYS A 149 6.29 2.35 15.41
N ALA A 150 6.25 1.33 16.26
CA ALA A 150 6.27 -0.07 15.81
C ALA A 150 5.03 -0.42 14.98
N ALA A 151 3.83 0.02 15.41
CA ALA A 151 2.59 -0.18 14.66
C ALA A 151 2.63 0.51 13.28
N ALA A 152 3.14 1.75 13.21
CA ALA A 152 3.29 2.46 11.93
C ALA A 152 4.27 1.76 10.98
N ALA A 153 5.38 1.21 11.52
CA ALA A 153 6.35 0.45 10.73
C ALA A 153 5.75 -0.85 10.17
N LEU A 154 4.99 -1.60 10.99
CA LEU A 154 4.30 -2.81 10.56
C LEU A 154 3.26 -2.52 9.46
N SER A 155 2.46 -1.46 9.62
CA SER A 155 1.51 -1.03 8.59
C SER A 155 2.20 -0.67 7.27
N THR A 156 3.38 -0.05 7.33
CA THR A 156 4.18 0.24 6.13
C THR A 156 4.66 -1.04 5.45
N LEU A 157 5.11 -2.05 6.22
CA LEU A 157 5.53 -3.34 5.69
C LEU A 157 4.38 -4.12 5.04
N GLU A 158 3.19 -4.05 5.63
CA GLU A 158 1.97 -4.63 5.06
C GLU A 158 1.62 -3.97 3.72
N SER A 159 1.72 -2.65 3.63
CA SER A 159 1.50 -1.90 2.37
C SER A 159 2.51 -2.31 1.29
N ILE A 160 3.81 -2.35 1.61
CA ILE A 160 4.85 -2.79 0.67
C ILE A 160 4.58 -4.22 0.19
N THR A 161 4.13 -5.09 1.08
CA THR A 161 3.80 -6.48 0.73
C THR A 161 2.61 -6.54 -0.24
N ALA A 162 1.57 -5.74 -0.01
CA ALA A 162 0.40 -5.66 -0.90
C ALA A 162 0.76 -5.08 -2.28
N GLU A 163 1.59 -4.05 -2.33
CA GLU A 163 2.11 -3.47 -3.57
C GLU A 163 2.96 -4.48 -4.35
N ALA A 164 3.84 -5.21 -3.67
CA ALA A 164 4.67 -6.25 -4.29
C ALA A 164 3.81 -7.37 -4.89
N GLN A 165 2.76 -7.83 -4.20
CA GLN A 165 1.81 -8.81 -4.73
C GLN A 165 1.06 -8.29 -5.96
N THR A 166 0.63 -7.03 -5.94
CA THR A 166 -0.03 -6.38 -7.07
C THR A 166 0.89 -6.30 -8.29
N ASN A 167 2.14 -5.85 -8.08
CA ASN A 167 3.15 -5.76 -9.14
C ASN A 167 3.51 -7.14 -9.70
N ALA A 168 3.56 -8.18 -8.86
CA ALA A 168 3.79 -9.55 -9.32
C ALA A 168 2.64 -10.06 -10.20
N MET A 169 1.38 -9.75 -9.86
CA MET A 169 0.22 -10.08 -10.70
C MET A 169 0.25 -9.34 -12.05
N LEU A 170 0.59 -8.04 -12.04
CA LEU A 170 0.73 -7.25 -13.27
C LEU A 170 1.86 -7.76 -14.16
N ALA A 171 3.00 -8.14 -13.58
CA ALA A 171 4.10 -8.75 -14.32
C ALA A 171 3.67 -10.09 -14.95
N LYS A 172 2.93 -10.92 -14.22
CA LYS A 172 2.41 -12.19 -14.72
C LYS A 172 1.42 -12.00 -15.87
N SER A 173 0.51 -11.03 -15.79
CA SER A 173 -0.44 -10.73 -16.87
C SER A 173 0.27 -10.19 -18.11
N ALA A 174 1.26 -9.30 -17.94
CA ALA A 174 2.09 -8.81 -19.04
C ALA A 174 2.86 -9.93 -19.73
N MET A 175 3.45 -10.87 -18.98
CA MET A 175 4.13 -12.04 -19.55
C MET A 175 3.18 -12.94 -20.34
N LEU A 176 1.97 -13.21 -19.83
CA LEU A 176 0.96 -14.00 -20.54
C LEU A 176 0.53 -13.31 -21.84
N SER A 177 0.33 -11.99 -21.82
CA SER A 177 0.01 -11.21 -23.01
C SER A 177 1.14 -11.26 -24.04
N ALA A 178 2.39 -11.05 -23.61
CA ALA A 178 3.56 -11.09 -24.50
C ALA A 178 3.72 -12.47 -25.17
N ARG A 179 3.47 -13.55 -24.41
CA ARG A 179 3.50 -14.91 -24.95
C ARG A 179 2.42 -15.14 -26.00
N SER A 180 1.18 -14.72 -25.74
CA SER A 180 0.08 -14.79 -26.71
C SER A 180 0.40 -14.01 -28.00
N SER A 181 1.01 -12.82 -27.88
CA SER A 181 1.46 -12.06 -29.04
C SER A 181 2.57 -12.77 -29.82
N ALA A 182 3.52 -13.42 -29.14
CA ALA A 182 4.58 -14.19 -29.79
C ALA A 182 4.04 -15.43 -30.52
N ASP A 183 3.07 -16.14 -29.94
CA ASP A 183 2.39 -17.28 -30.56
C ASP A 183 1.63 -16.82 -31.81
N SER A 184 0.94 -15.67 -31.73
CA SER A 184 0.22 -15.06 -32.87
C SER A 184 1.16 -14.62 -34.00
N ALA A 185 2.32 -14.05 -33.65
CA ALA A 185 3.34 -13.67 -34.63
C ALA A 185 3.93 -14.90 -35.33
N THR A 186 4.14 -15.99 -34.58
CA THR A 186 4.61 -17.28 -35.12
C THR A 186 3.61 -17.87 -36.10
N ALA A 187 2.33 -17.86 -35.78
CA ALA A 187 1.27 -18.30 -36.68
C ALA A 187 1.25 -17.46 -37.98
N THR A 188 1.30 -16.13 -37.85
CA THR A 188 1.36 -15.21 -39.00
C THR A 188 2.57 -15.49 -39.90
N GLN A 189 3.73 -15.78 -39.31
CA GLN A 189 4.94 -16.11 -40.07
C GLN A 189 4.79 -17.42 -40.87
N SER A 190 4.13 -18.42 -40.30
CA SER A 190 3.82 -19.69 -40.97
C SER A 190 2.88 -19.47 -42.16
N ASP A 191 1.84 -18.65 -41.98
CA ASP A 191 0.88 -18.30 -43.04
C ASP A 191 1.59 -17.55 -44.18
N LEU A 192 2.45 -16.58 -43.86
CA LEU A 192 3.26 -15.85 -44.83
C LEU A 192 4.19 -16.77 -45.63
N SER A 193 4.83 -17.73 -44.96
CA SER A 193 5.73 -18.70 -45.60
C SER A 193 4.97 -19.59 -46.58
N SER A 194 3.76 -20.02 -46.20
CA SER A 194 2.87 -20.80 -47.06
C SER A 194 2.40 -20.00 -48.27
N LEU A 195 2.00 -18.74 -48.06
CA LEU A 195 1.60 -17.83 -49.13
C LEU A 195 2.75 -17.55 -50.12
N ALA A 196 3.96 -17.32 -49.62
CA ALA A 196 5.14 -17.11 -50.45
C ALA A 196 5.46 -18.34 -51.32
N SER A 197 5.36 -19.55 -50.75
CA SER A 197 5.51 -20.81 -51.49
C SER A 197 4.46 -20.94 -52.60
N ASN A 198 3.19 -20.69 -52.28
CA ASN A 198 2.09 -20.71 -53.25
C ASN A 198 2.29 -19.69 -54.38
N ALA A 199 2.71 -18.47 -54.03
CA ALA A 199 3.01 -17.42 -55.01
C ALA A 199 4.17 -17.82 -55.93
N SER A 200 5.22 -18.45 -55.40
CA SER A 200 6.35 -18.96 -56.20
C SER A 200 5.92 -20.06 -57.17
N MET A 201 5.06 -20.99 -56.73
CA MET A 201 4.52 -22.04 -57.59
C MET A 201 3.64 -21.45 -58.70
N ALA A 202 2.78 -20.49 -58.37
CA ALA A 202 1.94 -19.80 -59.34
C ALA A 202 2.79 -19.03 -60.37
N ALA A 203 3.83 -18.32 -59.93
CA ALA A 203 4.74 -17.61 -60.82
C ALA A 203 5.46 -18.57 -61.80
N ALA A 204 5.93 -19.72 -61.32
CA ALA A 204 6.54 -20.74 -62.16
C ALA A 204 5.56 -21.32 -63.19
N SER A 205 4.31 -21.58 -62.79
CA SER A 205 3.25 -22.02 -63.70
C SER A 205 2.99 -20.99 -64.80
N VAL A 206 2.82 -19.72 -64.43
CA VAL A 206 2.59 -18.62 -65.39
C VAL A 206 3.76 -18.48 -66.37
N ALA A 207 5.00 -18.66 -65.90
CA ALA A 207 6.18 -18.62 -66.78
C ALA A 207 6.17 -19.77 -67.80
N ASN A 208 5.84 -21.00 -67.39
CA ASN A 208 5.70 -22.14 -68.28
C ASN A 208 4.57 -21.95 -69.31
N ASP A 209 3.42 -21.46 -68.86
CA ASP A 209 2.29 -21.17 -69.74
C ASP A 209 2.66 -20.08 -70.75
N SER A 210 3.37 -19.03 -70.31
CA SER A 210 3.85 -17.95 -71.17
C SER A 210 4.83 -18.46 -72.25
N GLN A 211 5.75 -19.36 -71.88
CA GLN A 211 6.66 -19.99 -72.84
C GLN A 211 5.88 -20.84 -73.85
N THR A 212 4.90 -21.63 -73.38
CA THR A 212 4.04 -22.45 -74.23
C THR A 212 3.26 -21.58 -75.24
N VAL A 213 2.73 -20.44 -74.79
CA VAL A 213 2.05 -19.47 -75.66
C VAL A 213 3.02 -18.87 -76.68
N ALA A 214 4.23 -18.51 -76.27
CA ALA A 214 5.26 -17.97 -77.18
C ALA A 214 5.67 -18.98 -78.26
N ASP A 215 5.91 -20.23 -77.87
CA ASP A 215 6.25 -21.32 -78.79
C ASP A 215 5.09 -21.58 -79.78
N THR A 216 3.85 -21.57 -79.27
CA THR A 216 2.64 -21.71 -80.10
C THR A 216 2.50 -20.55 -81.08
N ALA A 217 2.72 -19.31 -80.63
CA ALA A 217 2.67 -18.12 -81.48
C ALA A 217 3.72 -18.18 -82.60
N SER A 218 4.95 -18.59 -82.28
CA SER A 218 6.03 -18.78 -83.26
C SER A 218 5.67 -19.84 -84.31
N MET A 219 5.13 -20.98 -83.87
CA MET A 219 4.64 -22.03 -84.77
C MET A 219 3.51 -21.54 -85.68
N VAL A 220 2.55 -20.76 -85.14
CA VAL A 220 1.46 -20.17 -85.92
C VAL A 220 2.01 -19.20 -86.96
N ALA A 221 2.96 -18.34 -86.60
CA ALA A 221 3.62 -17.42 -87.53
C ALA A 221 4.31 -18.19 -88.68
N ALA A 222 5.12 -19.21 -88.38
CA ALA A 222 5.79 -20.03 -89.38
C ALA A 222 4.81 -20.77 -90.31
N LYS A 223 3.73 -21.34 -89.75
CA LYS A 223 2.66 -21.96 -90.55
C LYS A 223 1.91 -20.94 -91.41
N GLY A 224 1.71 -19.73 -90.90
CA GLY A 224 1.14 -18.62 -91.64
C GLY A 224 1.99 -18.22 -92.84
N GLU A 225 3.30 -18.04 -92.65
CA GLU A 225 4.26 -17.77 -93.73
C GLU A 225 4.25 -18.87 -94.80
N ALA A 226 4.29 -20.13 -94.37
CA ALA A 226 4.22 -21.28 -95.28
C ALA A 226 2.90 -21.34 -96.07
N ALA A 227 1.76 -21.07 -95.41
CA ALA A 227 0.46 -21.02 -96.06
C ALA A 227 0.38 -19.88 -97.09
N ILE A 228 0.90 -18.69 -96.75
CA ILE A 228 0.97 -17.55 -97.68
C ILE A 228 1.84 -17.90 -98.90
N ALA A 229 3.01 -18.51 -98.70
CA ALA A 229 3.88 -18.94 -99.79
C ALA A 229 3.22 -20.01 -100.69
N ALA A 230 2.48 -20.96 -100.11
CA ALA A 230 1.73 -21.96 -100.86
C ALA A 230 0.57 -21.33 -101.68
N ILE A 231 -0.14 -20.37 -101.09
CA ILE A 231 -1.17 -19.58 -101.78
C ILE A 231 -0.52 -18.82 -102.96
N ASP A 232 0.56 -18.10 -102.72
CA ASP A 232 1.28 -17.32 -103.73
C ASP A 232 1.81 -18.20 -104.88
N SER A 233 2.36 -19.37 -104.56
CA SER A 233 2.75 -20.38 -105.57
C SER A 233 1.55 -20.88 -106.37
N THR A 234 0.41 -21.13 -105.73
CA THR A 234 -0.83 -21.57 -106.40
C THR A 234 -1.36 -20.47 -107.31
N VAL A 235 -1.36 -19.22 -106.85
CA VAL A 235 -1.77 -18.04 -107.62
C VAL A 235 -0.87 -17.87 -108.84
N ARG A 236 0.46 -17.98 -108.70
CA ARG A 236 1.38 -17.98 -109.86
C ARG A 236 1.07 -19.11 -110.84
N ALA A 237 0.91 -20.34 -110.36
CA ALA A 237 0.59 -21.48 -111.23
C ALA A 237 -0.73 -21.29 -111.99
N VAL A 238 -1.75 -20.71 -111.35
CA VAL A 238 -3.01 -20.34 -112.00
C VAL A 238 -2.78 -19.23 -113.03
N LYS A 239 -2.00 -18.20 -112.70
CA LYS A 239 -1.64 -17.12 -113.63
C LYS A 239 -0.92 -17.65 -114.87
N ASP A 240 0.15 -18.44 -114.69
CA ASP A 240 0.93 -19.03 -115.77
C ASP A 240 0.06 -19.92 -116.67
N LYS A 241 -0.88 -20.67 -116.07
CA LYS A 241 -1.83 -21.49 -116.82
C LYS A 241 -2.88 -20.67 -117.58
N ALA A 242 -3.34 -19.56 -117.02
CA ALA A 242 -4.21 -18.62 -117.71
C ALA A 242 -3.48 -17.95 -118.89
N GLU A 243 -2.21 -17.57 -118.70
CA GLU A 243 -1.36 -16.97 -119.75
C GLU A 243 -1.09 -17.99 -120.87
N SER A 244 -0.84 -19.26 -120.53
CA SER A 244 -0.69 -20.38 -121.48
C SER A 244 -1.99 -20.67 -122.24
N ALA A 245 -3.15 -20.63 -121.56
CA ALA A 245 -4.46 -20.79 -122.20
C ALA A 245 -4.81 -19.61 -123.12
N SER A 246 -4.34 -18.39 -122.80
CA SER A 246 -4.51 -17.21 -123.65
C SER A 246 -3.60 -17.24 -124.89
N ALA A 247 -2.49 -17.98 -124.86
CA ALA A 247 -1.58 -18.17 -126.00
C ALA A 247 -2.03 -19.28 -126.97
N GLU A 248 -2.84 -20.25 -126.52
CA GLU A 248 -3.34 -21.41 -127.30
C GLU A 248 -4.75 -21.22 -127.88
N LEU A 249 -5.39 -20.07 -127.70
CA LEU A 249 -6.70 -19.79 -128.30
C LEU A 249 -6.56 -19.11 -129.68
N PRO A 250 -7.19 -19.66 -130.74
CA PRO A 250 -7.34 -18.96 -132.00
C PRO A 250 -8.23 -17.71 -131.83
N SER A 251 -7.84 -16.65 -132.52
CA SER A 251 -8.59 -15.40 -132.64
C SER A 251 -10.07 -15.64 -132.94
N ALA A 252 -10.93 -15.41 -131.95
CA ALA A 252 -12.35 -15.10 -132.15
C ALA A 252 -12.91 -14.31 -130.95
N GLY A 253 -13.15 -13.01 -131.20
CA GLY A 253 -14.36 -12.29 -130.81
C GLY A 253 -14.80 -12.24 -129.35
N THR A 254 -14.76 -11.03 -128.79
CA THR A 254 -15.50 -10.54 -127.62
C THR A 254 -16.93 -11.08 -127.54
N PRO A 255 -17.40 -11.41 -126.32
CA PRO A 255 -18.57 -10.67 -125.83
C PRO A 255 -18.38 -10.16 -124.41
N GLU A 256 -18.76 -8.90 -124.22
CA GLU A 256 -19.04 -8.27 -122.93
C GLU A 256 -20.18 -9.00 -122.20
N GLY A 257 -20.10 -9.08 -120.87
CA GLY A 257 -21.25 -9.45 -120.08
C GLY A 257 -20.97 -9.73 -118.60
N THR A 258 -21.19 -8.71 -117.78
CA THR A 258 -21.67 -8.77 -116.38
C THR A 258 -20.71 -9.35 -115.32
N THR A 259 -20.40 -8.66 -114.22
CA THR A 259 -21.30 -8.44 -113.07
C THR A 259 -20.53 -7.64 -112.01
N GLU A 260 -21.13 -6.56 -111.50
CA GLU A 260 -20.62 -5.85 -110.31
C GLU A 260 -20.85 -6.70 -109.05
N GLY A 261 -19.75 -7.05 -108.40
CA GLY A 261 -19.73 -7.75 -107.12
C GLY A 261 -20.05 -6.80 -105.96
N THR A 262 -21.21 -7.05 -105.36
CA THR A 262 -21.43 -7.24 -103.92
C THR A 262 -20.37 -6.61 -102.99
N GLY A 263 -20.65 -5.40 -102.50
CA GLY A 263 -20.06 -4.88 -101.27
C GLY A 263 -20.55 -5.71 -100.07
N LYS A 264 -19.62 -6.10 -99.20
CA LYS A 264 -19.93 -6.76 -97.93
C LYS A 264 -19.21 -6.08 -96.77
N ASP A 265 -20.03 -5.36 -96.02
CA ASP A 265 -20.15 -5.30 -94.56
C ASP A 265 -18.91 -4.91 -93.74
N SER A 266 -18.99 -3.67 -93.26
CA SER A 266 -18.31 -3.19 -92.06
C SER A 266 -18.78 -3.97 -90.84
N ALA A 267 -17.81 -4.42 -90.04
CA ALA A 267 -18.05 -4.93 -88.70
C ALA A 267 -18.46 -3.77 -87.77
N GLY A 268 -19.57 -3.95 -87.06
CA GLY A 268 -20.07 -3.01 -86.07
C GLY A 268 -20.97 -3.69 -85.05
N GLU A 269 -20.61 -3.49 -83.78
CA GLU A 269 -21.42 -3.53 -82.56
C GLU A 269 -21.62 -4.84 -81.75
N THR A 270 -20.85 -4.89 -80.64
CA THR A 270 -21.24 -4.97 -79.21
C THR A 270 -22.52 -5.70 -78.78
N PRO A 271 -22.54 -6.34 -77.59
CA PRO A 271 -22.83 -5.61 -76.33
C PRO A 271 -22.04 -6.19 -75.13
N ALA A 272 -22.06 -5.70 -73.90
CA ALA A 272 -22.40 -4.46 -73.21
C ALA A 272 -22.23 -4.80 -71.70
N GLY A 273 -22.05 -3.78 -70.86
CA GLY A 273 -22.17 -3.87 -69.41
C GLY A 273 -20.90 -3.39 -68.68
N THR A 274 -20.69 -2.08 -68.47
CA THR A 274 -21.19 -1.24 -67.35
C THR A 274 -20.93 -1.90 -65.98
N VAL A 275 -20.33 -1.28 -64.96
CA VAL A 275 -20.38 0.11 -64.44
C VAL A 275 -19.13 0.29 -63.53
N SER A 276 -18.31 1.35 -63.64
CA SER A 276 -18.26 2.55 -62.76
C SER A 276 -18.80 2.31 -61.33
N GLU A 277 -18.17 2.71 -60.22
CA GLU A 277 -17.64 4.02 -59.86
C GLU A 277 -16.95 3.96 -58.46
N GLU A 278 -16.32 5.07 -58.07
CA GLU A 278 -15.35 5.27 -56.98
C GLU A 278 -16.03 5.65 -55.62
N PRO A 279 -15.42 6.33 -54.62
CA PRO A 279 -15.07 5.75 -53.31
C PRO A 279 -15.71 6.43 -52.05
N ALA A 280 -15.20 5.99 -50.89
CA ALA A 280 -15.02 6.69 -49.59
C ALA A 280 -16.13 6.59 -48.51
N ALA A 281 -15.77 6.06 -47.33
CA ALA A 281 -15.54 6.87 -46.11
C ALA A 281 -15.44 6.03 -44.80
N LYS A 282 -14.30 6.20 -44.10
CA LYS A 282 -14.11 6.54 -42.66
C LYS A 282 -15.11 6.07 -41.57
N ALA A 283 -14.60 5.40 -40.52
CA ALA A 283 -15.15 5.43 -39.14
C ALA A 283 -14.06 4.98 -38.11
N THR A 284 -13.42 5.92 -37.39
CA THR A 284 -13.60 6.30 -35.96
C THR A 284 -13.19 5.28 -34.90
N VAL A 285 -12.07 5.61 -34.24
CA VAL A 285 -11.65 5.17 -32.90
C VAL A 285 -12.43 5.97 -31.85
N LYS A 286 -12.91 5.32 -30.79
CA LYS A 286 -13.38 5.99 -29.57
C LYS A 286 -12.84 5.25 -28.36
N GLY A 287 -12.06 5.97 -27.55
CA GLY A 287 -11.74 5.60 -26.18
C GLY A 287 -12.73 6.24 -25.20
N ALA A 288 -13.09 5.48 -24.17
CA ALA A 288 -13.34 5.86 -22.79
C ALA A 288 -13.38 4.56 -21.98
#